data_AF-A0A935ZXK0-F1
#
_entry.id   AF-A0A935ZXK0-F1
#
_cell.length_a   1.000
_cell.length_b   1.000
_cell.length_c   1.000
_cell.angle_alpha   90.00
_cell.angle_beta   90.00
_cell.angle_gamma   90.00
#
_symmetry.space_group_name_H-M   'P 1'
#
loop_
_entity.id
_entity.type
_entity.pdbx_description
1 polymer ?
#
loop_
_entity_poly.entity_id
_entity_poly.type
_entity_poly.pdbx_seq_one_letter_code
_entity_poly.pdbx_strand_id
1 'polypeptide(L)'
;MAMILLGIGGLIAFVGAIWLIVVAFKKSILWGFVALLVPLGNVVFAIMNWPSQKPFLILIGGAVLTIIGSVMGASTIAMMPPS
;
A
#
# COMPACT_ATOMS: atom_id res chain seq x y z
N MET A 1 -9.03 -1.65 18.43
CA MET A 1 -8.55 -0.48 17.67
C MET A 1 -7.51 -0.84 16.62
N ALA A 2 -6.39 -1.49 16.99
CA ALA A 2 -5.32 -1.88 16.03
C ALA A 2 -5.80 -2.76 14.87
N MET A 3 -6.62 -3.79 15.14
CA MET A 3 -7.20 -4.66 14.09
C MET A 3 -8.05 -3.89 13.07
N ILE A 4 -8.75 -2.83 13.49
CA ILE A 4 -9.58 -2.01 12.61
C ILE A 4 -8.68 -1.15 11.71
N LEU A 5 -7.63 -0.54 12.26
CA LEU A 5 -6.62 0.22 11.51
C LEU A 5 -5.90 -0.66 10.49
N LEU A 6 -5.54 -1.89 10.86
CA LEU A 6 -4.95 -2.87 9.95
C LEU A 6 -5.91 -3.28 8.84
N GLY A 7 -7.18 -3.57 9.17
CA GLY A 7 -8.18 -3.95 8.18
C GLY A 7 -8.50 -2.84 7.19
N ILE A 8 -8.76 -1.63 7.68
CA ILE A 8 -9.07 -0.46 6.85
C ILE A 8 -7.83 -0.02 6.05
N GLY A 9 -6.67 0.08 6.71
CA GLY A 9 -5.41 0.42 6.05
C GLY A 9 -5.05 -0.56 4.94
N GLY A 10 -5.21 -1.86 5.20
CA GLY A 10 -4.99 -2.91 4.22
C GLY A 10 -5.93 -2.81 3.03
N LEU A 11 -7.22 -2.57 3.26
CA LEU A 11 -8.22 -2.38 2.20
C LEU A 11 -7.89 -1.17 1.32
N ILE A 12 -7.55 -0.02 1.93
CA ILE A 12 -7.19 1.20 1.20
C ILE A 12 -5.92 0.97 0.39
N ALA A 13 -4.91 0.33 0.97
CA ALA A 13 -3.68 -0.02 0.26
C ALA A 13 -3.95 -0.98 -0.90
N PHE A 14 -4.83 -1.96 -0.72
CA PHE A 14 -5.18 -2.92 -1.76
C PHE A 14 -5.91 -2.27 -2.94
N VAL A 15 -6.89 -1.39 -2.65
CA VAL A 15 -7.59 -0.60 -3.68
C VAL A 15 -6.61 0.31 -4.42
N GLY A 16 -5.71 0.98 -3.69
CA GLY A 16 -4.65 1.80 -4.26
C GLY A 16 -3.74 1.00 -5.19
N ALA A 17 -3.29 -0.19 -4.76
CA ALA A 17 -2.43 -1.08 -5.53
C ALA A 17 -3.09 -1.53 -6.83
N ILE A 18 -4.33 -2.02 -6.77
CA ILE A 18 -5.07 -2.45 -7.97
C ILE A 18 -5.22 -1.27 -8.92
N TRP A 19 -5.61 -0.10 -8.41
CA TRP A 19 -5.82 1.06 -9.27
C TRP A 19 -4.53 1.50 -9.96
N LEU A 20 -3.40 1.46 -9.25
CA LEU A 20 -2.08 1.79 -9.79
C LEU A 20 -1.65 0.79 -10.88
N ILE A 21 -1.86 -0.51 -10.64
CA ILE A 21 -1.59 -1.58 -11.62
C ILE A 21 -2.44 -1.36 -12.88
N VAL A 22 -3.73 -1.06 -12.75
CA VAL A 22 -4.61 -0.78 -13.90
C VAL A 22 -4.10 0.42 -14.69
N VAL A 23 -3.71 1.51 -14.03
CA VAL A 23 -3.15 2.70 -14.70
C VAL A 23 -1.82 2.38 -15.38
N ALA A 24 -0.98 1.52 -14.77
CA ALA A 24 0.28 1.07 -15.35
C ALA A 24 0.06 0.25 -16.63
N PHE A 25 -0.85 -0.73 -16.62
CA PHE A 25 -1.24 -1.50 -17.80
C PHE A 25 -1.87 -0.63 -18.89
N LYS A 26 -2.66 0.38 -18.52
CA LYS A 26 -3.22 1.35 -19.48
C LYS A 26 -2.14 2.21 -20.16
N LYS A 27 -0.98 2.40 -19.52
CA LYS A 27 0.14 3.16 -20.08
C LYS A 27 1.02 2.28 -20.99
N SER A 28 1.48 1.13 -20.48
CA SER A 28 2.15 0.11 -21.30
C SER A 28 2.10 -1.25 -20.62
N ILE A 29 2.12 -2.31 -21.42
CA ILE A 29 2.19 -3.69 -20.90
C ILE A 29 3.44 -3.89 -20.04
N LEU A 30 4.57 -3.27 -20.42
CA LEU A 30 5.84 -3.39 -19.71
C LEU A 30 5.74 -2.77 -18.31
N TRP A 31 5.12 -1.59 -18.21
CA TRP A 31 4.89 -0.92 -16.92
C TRP A 31 3.93 -1.71 -16.03
N GLY A 32 2.91 -2.34 -16.62
CA GLY A 32 2.02 -3.26 -15.91
C GLY A 32 2.77 -4.43 -15.27
N PHE A 33 3.67 -5.08 -16.02
CA PHE A 33 4.50 -6.17 -15.49
C PHE A 33 5.49 -5.70 -14.41
N VAL A 34 6.13 -4.55 -14.60
CA VAL A 34 7.03 -3.96 -13.58
C VAL A 34 6.25 -3.63 -12.31
N ALA A 35 5.05 -3.06 -12.41
CA ALA A 35 4.16 -2.76 -11.29
C ALA A 35 3.66 -4.02 -10.55
N LEU A 36 3.49 -5.13 -11.27
CA LEU A 36 2.99 -6.41 -10.74
C LEU A 36 4.10 -7.24 -10.07
N LEU A 37 5.27 -7.34 -10.71
CA LEU A 37 6.37 -8.21 -10.28
C LEU A 37 7.35 -7.51 -9.33
N VAL A 38 7.45 -6.18 -9.42
CA VAL A 38 8.36 -5.39 -8.60
C VAL A 38 7.53 -4.50 -7.67
N PRO A 39 7.54 -4.74 -6.34
CA PRO A 39 6.78 -3.92 -5.39
C PRO A 39 7.16 -2.43 -5.49
N LEU A 40 8.45 -2.16 -5.70
CA LEU A 40 8.99 -0.81 -5.93
C LEU A 40 8.71 -0.27 -7.33
N GLY A 41 8.30 -1.11 -8.27
CA GLY A 41 7.91 -0.72 -9.63
C GLY A 41 6.75 0.27 -9.64
N ASN A 42 5.81 0.13 -8.69
CA ASN A 42 4.72 1.10 -8.49
C ASN A 42 5.21 2.49 -8.10
N VAL A 43 6.27 2.58 -7.29
CA VAL A 43 6.88 3.84 -6.86
C VAL A 43 7.61 4.51 -8.03
N VAL A 44 8.42 3.75 -8.76
CA VAL A 44 9.14 4.25 -9.95
C VAL A 44 8.15 4.70 -11.02
N PHE A 45 7.09 3.92 -11.25
CA PHE A 45 6.02 4.29 -12.18
C PHE A 45 5.32 5.58 -11.76
N ALA A 46 5.00 5.75 -10.48
CA ALA A 46 4.35 6.96 -9.98
C ALA A 46 5.23 8.22 -10.12
N ILE A 47 6.55 8.10 -9.90
CA ILE A 47 7.51 9.20 -10.06
C ILE A 47 7.69 9.54 -11.55
N MET A 48 7.86 8.53 -12.42
CA MET A 48 8.03 8.76 -13.87
C MET A 48 6.74 9.20 -14.56
N ASN A 49 5.58 8.76 -14.08
CA ASN A 49 4.27 9.13 -14.61
C ASN A 49 3.54 10.01 -13.60
N TRP A 50 3.98 11.26 -13.51
CA TRP A 50 3.40 12.30 -12.65
C TRP A 50 1.86 12.45 -12.70
N PRO A 51 1.11 12.18 -13.79
CA PRO A 51 -0.37 12.19 -13.70
C PRO A 51 -0.99 11.05 -12.86
N SER A 52 -0.19 10.08 -12.39
CA SER A 52 -0.65 8.89 -11.63
C SER A 52 -0.71 9.13 -10.11
N GLN A 53 -0.61 10.37 -9.62
CA GLN A 53 -0.43 10.64 -8.19
C GLN A 53 -1.62 10.21 -7.33
N LYS A 54 -2.85 10.28 -7.86
CA LYS A 54 -4.06 9.94 -7.09
C LYS A 54 -4.06 8.49 -6.57
N PRO A 55 -3.90 7.45 -7.42
CA PRO A 55 -3.80 6.08 -6.95
C PRO A 55 -2.56 5.84 -6.07
N PHE A 56 -1.45 6.52 -6.35
CA PHE A 56 -0.24 6.42 -5.54
C PHE A 56 -0.41 7.00 -4.12
N LEU A 57 -1.11 8.13 -3.98
CA LEU A 57 -1.38 8.74 -2.68
C LEU A 57 -2.32 7.87 -1.83
N ILE A 58 -3.29 7.19 -2.46
CA ILE A 58 -4.17 6.23 -1.76
C ILE A 58 -3.39 5.01 -1.29
N LEU A 59 -2.50 4.47 -2.13
CA LEU A 59 -1.58 3.39 -1.75
C LEU A 59 -0.72 3.79 -0.54
N ILE A 60 -0.07 4.96 -0.60
CA ILE A 60 0.77 5.50 0.46
C ILE A 60 -0.04 5.69 1.75
N GLY A 61 -1.23 6.29 1.66
CA GLY A 61 -2.11 6.51 2.82
C GLY A 61 -2.53 5.20 3.49
N GLY A 62 -2.92 4.19 2.71
CA GLY A 62 -3.24 2.86 3.24
C GLY A 62 -2.04 2.16 3.86
N ALA A 63 -0.86 2.25 3.23
CA ALA A 63 0.38 1.67 3.75
C ALA A 63 0.77 2.30 5.10
N VAL A 64 0.69 3.62 5.21
CA VAL A 64 0.96 4.35 6.48
C VAL A 64 -0.02 3.91 7.56
N LEU A 65 -1.32 3.82 7.27
CA LEU A 65 -2.32 3.32 8.23
C LEU A 65 -2.00 1.90 8.71
N THR A 66 -1.59 1.03 7.79
CA THR A 66 -1.26 -0.37 8.08
C THR A 66 -0.02 -0.47 8.97
N ILE A 67 1.01 0.34 8.72
CA ILE A 67 2.21 0.41 9.55
C ILE A 67 1.84 0.89 10.97
N ILE A 68 1.04 1.96 11.08
CA ILE A 68 0.57 2.47 12.38
C ILE A 68 -0.21 1.38 13.14
N GLY A 69 -1.15 0.72 12.48
CA GLY A 69 -1.90 -0.40 13.07
C GLY A 69 -1.01 -1.55 13.53
N SER A 70 0.05 -1.86 12.76
CA SER A 70 1.01 -2.93 13.07
C SER A 70 1.85 -2.60 14.30
N VAL A 71 2.38 -1.38 14.37
CA VAL A 71 3.20 -0.92 15.50
C VAL A 71 2.37 -0.85 16.77
N MET A 72 1.13 -0.35 16.69
CA MET A 72 0.20 -0.35 17.83
C MET A 72 -0.21 -1.76 18.27
N GLY A 73 -0.40 -2.69 17.32
CA GLY A 73 -0.69 -4.09 17.64
C GLY A 73 0.49 -4.78 18.35
N ALA A 74 1.70 -4.62 17.81
CA ALA A 74 2.92 -5.20 18.37
C ALA A 74 3.23 -4.69 19.79
N SER A 75 3.06 -3.39 20.04
CA SER A 75 3.25 -2.82 21.38
C SER A 75 2.23 -3.33 22.40
N THR A 76 1.01 -3.66 21.97
CA THR A 76 -0.01 -4.24 22.86
C THR A 76 0.35 -5.67 23.28
N ILE A 77 0.90 -6.48 22.36
CA ILE A 77 1.33 -7.87 22.65
C ILE A 77 2.58 -7.87 23.55
N ALA A 78 3.52 -6.94 23.32
CA ALA A 78 4.74 -6.85 24.11
C ALA A 78 4.52 -6.45 25.59
N MET A 79 3.37 -5.84 25.91
CA MET A 79 2.98 -5.47 27.27
C MET A 79 2.23 -6.58 28.01
N MET A 80 1.89 -7.69 27.34
CA MET A 80 1.20 -8.81 27.96
C MET A 80 2.21 -9.66 28.74
N PRO A 81 2.00 -9.92 30.05
CA PRO A 81 2.93 -10.73 30.82
C PRO A 81 3.01 -12.15 30.23
N PRO A 82 4.20 -12.78 30.21
CA PRO A 82 4.33 -14.16 29.76
C PRO A 82 3.47 -15.07 30.65
N SER A 83 2.77 -16.01 30.01
CA SER A 83 1.89 -16.99 30.67
C SER A 83 2.68 -18.09 31.36
#